data_AF-A0A948BRE1-F1
#
_entry.id   AF-A0A948BRE1-F1
#
_cell.length_a   1.000
_cell.length_b   1.000
_cell.length_c   1.000
_cell.angle_alpha   90.00
_cell.angle_beta   90.00
_cell.angle_gamma   90.00
#
_symmetry.space_group_name_H-M   'P 1'
#
loop_
_entity.id
_entity.type
_entity.pdbx_description
1 polymer ?
#
loop_
_entity_poly.entity_id
_entity_poly.type
_entity_poly.pdbx_seq_one_letter_code
_entity_poly.pdbx_strand_id
1 'polypeptide(L)'
;MTNFGKLVFALIIITLLSGTVFLLNRKPKVEIPTFVDPIVEENESVPVENREIGFLGNKDDLVSFSINAGSLVSGFMPINGVVQGGYFFEGNIIVRVLDANKNVLKTAYGTATTEWMTTGPVSFHTTLDFSGLPAGPGYIEIHNDNASGLPENDRLILIPVVIQ
;
A
#
# COMPACT_ATOMS: atom_id res chain seq x y z
N MET A 1 10.45 49.86 -26.44
CA MET A 1 11.53 49.00 -25.87
C MET A 1 12.67 48.92 -26.87
N THR A 2 13.86 49.33 -26.46
CA THR A 2 15.09 49.14 -27.24
C THR A 2 15.37 47.63 -27.40
N ASN A 3 16.07 47.23 -28.46
CA ASN A 3 16.46 45.83 -28.69
C ASN A 3 17.20 45.23 -27.49
N PHE A 4 17.91 46.06 -26.73
CA PHE A 4 18.57 45.70 -25.48
C PHE A 4 17.58 45.28 -24.37
N GLY A 5 16.49 46.02 -24.18
CA GLY A 5 15.48 45.70 -23.16
C GLY A 5 14.73 44.39 -23.43
N LYS A 6 14.51 44.04 -24.71
CA LYS A 6 13.89 42.75 -25.09
C LYS A 6 14.82 41.56 -24.80
N LEU A 7 16.13 41.75 -25.01
CA LEU A 7 17.14 40.72 -24.76
C LEU A 7 17.28 40.39 -23.26
N VAL A 8 17.31 41.42 -22.42
CA VAL A 8 17.38 41.24 -20.95
C VAL A 8 16.12 40.55 -20.42
N PHE A 9 14.95 40.92 -20.93
CA PHE A 9 13.69 40.30 -20.51
C PHE A 9 13.61 38.82 -20.92
N ALA A 10 14.08 38.47 -22.12
CA ALA A 10 14.15 37.08 -22.57
C ALA A 10 15.06 36.21 -21.69
N LEU A 11 16.22 36.74 -21.26
CA LEU A 11 17.15 36.01 -20.38
C LEU A 11 16.56 35.75 -18.97
N ILE A 12 15.78 36.68 -18.44
CA ILE A 12 15.09 36.50 -17.14
C ILE A 12 14.03 35.39 -17.24
N ILE A 13 13.28 35.33 -18.33
CA ILE A 13 12.29 34.26 -18.54
C ILE A 13 12.96 32.89 -18.69
N ILE A 14 14.09 32.82 -19.42
CA ILE A 14 14.83 31.57 -19.60
C ILE A 14 15.41 31.07 -18.27
N THR A 15 15.94 31.95 -17.44
CA THR A 15 16.48 31.58 -16.12
C THR A 15 15.37 31.13 -15.15
N LEU A 16 14.21 31.80 -15.16
CA LEU A 16 13.04 31.36 -14.41
C LEU A 16 12.54 29.99 -14.88
N LEU A 17 12.37 29.78 -16.20
CA LEU A 17 11.93 28.49 -16.75
C LEU A 17 12.92 27.36 -16.45
N SER A 18 14.22 27.62 -16.57
CA SER A 18 15.26 26.65 -16.24
C SER A 18 15.26 26.29 -14.75
N GLY A 19 15.06 27.27 -13.87
CA GLY A 19 14.92 27.04 -12.42
C GLY A 19 13.70 26.19 -12.08
N THR A 20 12.54 26.46 -12.69
CA THR A 20 11.31 25.69 -12.45
C THR A 20 11.46 24.24 -12.91
N VAL A 21 12.04 24.00 -14.09
CA VAL A 21 12.31 22.64 -14.58
C VAL A 21 13.32 21.91 -13.69
N PHE A 22 14.35 22.61 -13.21
CA PHE A 22 15.33 22.04 -12.30
C PHE A 22 14.71 21.64 -10.95
N LEU A 23 13.78 22.44 -10.41
CA LEU A 23 13.06 22.11 -9.19
C LEU A 23 12.08 20.93 -9.37
N LEU A 24 11.43 20.83 -10.53
CA LEU A 24 10.51 19.72 -10.85
C LEU A 24 11.24 18.39 -11.10
N ASN A 25 12.51 18.43 -11.51
CA ASN A 25 13.33 17.22 -11.75
C ASN A 25 14.15 16.76 -10.53
N ARG A 26 14.00 17.40 -9.36
CA ARG A 26 14.61 16.91 -8.12
C ARG A 26 13.85 15.69 -7.61
N LYS A 27 14.33 14.49 -7.97
CA LYS A 27 13.92 13.26 -7.27
C LYS A 27 14.38 13.37 -5.81
N PRO A 28 13.50 13.18 -4.82
CA PRO A 28 13.91 13.17 -3.42
C PRO A 28 14.94 12.06 -3.23
N LYS A 29 16.07 12.38 -2.59
CA LYS A 29 17.08 11.38 -2.23
C LYS A 29 16.46 10.53 -1.12
N VAL A 30 15.96 9.35 -1.48
CA VAL A 30 15.47 8.36 -0.52
C VAL A 30 16.70 7.81 0.19
N GLU A 31 16.87 8.16 1.46
CA GLU A 31 17.83 7.47 2.32
C GLU A 31 17.27 6.06 2.56
N ILE A 32 17.78 5.10 1.79
CA ILE A 32 17.49 3.69 2.01
C ILE A 32 18.12 3.34 3.36
N PRO A 33 17.35 2.94 4.39
CA PRO A 33 17.96 2.40 5.59
C PRO A 33 18.77 1.19 5.17
N THR A 34 20.09 1.29 5.34
CA THR A 34 20.98 0.15 5.14
C THR A 34 20.58 -0.87 6.19
N PHE A 35 19.97 -1.98 5.77
CA PHE A 35 19.75 -3.12 6.64
C PHE A 35 21.12 -3.71 6.95
N VAL A 36 21.72 -3.24 8.04
CA VAL A 36 22.89 -3.86 8.64
C VAL A 36 22.37 -5.13 9.30
N ASP A 37 22.85 -6.29 8.86
CA ASP A 37 22.61 -7.54 9.57
C ASP A 37 22.99 -7.34 11.04
N PRO A 38 22.13 -7.66 12.02
CA PRO A 38 22.45 -7.42 13.41
C PRO A 38 23.60 -8.35 13.80
N ILE A 39 24.79 -7.76 13.94
CA ILE A 39 25.83 -8.27 14.82
C ILE A 39 25.20 -8.23 16.21
N VAL A 40 24.96 -9.40 16.77
CA VAL A 40 24.54 -9.56 18.17
C VAL A 40 25.72 -9.10 19.04
N GLU A 41 25.70 -7.83 19.44
CA GLU A 41 26.37 -7.40 20.67
C GLU A 41 25.29 -7.30 21.75
N GLU A 42 25.35 -8.25 22.69
CA GLU A 42 24.64 -8.20 23.95
C GLU A 42 25.02 -6.93 24.71
N ASN A 43 24.03 -6.34 25.38
CA ASN A 43 24.11 -5.22 26.32
C ASN A 43 24.03 -3.81 25.74
N GLU A 44 22.81 -3.41 25.40
CA GLU A 44 22.24 -2.16 25.91
C GLU A 44 20.70 -2.26 25.86
N SER A 45 20.06 -2.19 27.01
CA SER A 45 18.60 -2.29 27.16
C SER A 45 17.91 -1.02 26.65
N VAL A 46 17.71 -0.94 25.34
CA VAL A 46 16.72 -0.04 24.75
C VAL A 46 15.34 -0.69 24.96
N PRO A 47 14.33 0.02 25.49
CA PRO A 47 12.98 -0.52 25.55
C PRO A 47 12.53 -0.80 24.12
N VAL A 48 12.39 -2.08 23.79
CA VAL A 48 11.76 -2.51 22.54
C VAL A 48 10.28 -2.16 22.68
N GLU A 49 9.94 -0.92 22.33
CA GLU A 49 8.56 -0.58 22.00
C GLU A 49 8.22 -1.42 20.77
N ASN A 50 7.45 -2.47 21.05
CA ASN A 50 6.83 -3.43 20.16
C ASN A 50 6.68 -2.86 18.73
N ARG A 51 7.60 -3.22 17.81
CA ARG A 51 7.31 -3.05 16.38
C ARG A 51 6.19 -4.03 16.07
N GLU A 52 4.94 -3.62 16.27
CA GLU A 52 3.81 -4.28 15.66
C GLU A 52 4.08 -4.31 14.16
N ILE A 53 4.60 -5.43 13.64
CA ILE A 53 4.37 -5.83 12.25
C ILE A 53 2.90 -6.23 12.17
N GLY A 54 2.04 -5.27 12.51
CA GLY A 54 0.62 -5.43 12.75
C GLY A 54 -0.13 -4.88 11.57
N PHE A 55 -1.30 -5.46 11.34
CA PHE A 55 -2.25 -4.97 10.37
C PHE A 55 -2.50 -3.46 10.57
N LEU A 56 -2.55 -2.69 9.48
CA LEU A 56 -2.88 -1.27 9.51
C LEU A 56 -4.33 -1.03 9.03
N GLY A 57 -4.89 0.15 9.31
CA GLY A 57 -6.26 0.50 8.94
C GLY A 57 -7.28 -0.06 9.92
N ASN A 58 -8.42 -0.53 9.41
CA ASN A 58 -9.51 -1.14 10.17
C ASN A 58 -9.16 -2.55 10.68
N LYS A 59 -8.03 -2.72 11.38
CA LYS A 59 -7.48 -4.04 11.73
C LYS A 59 -8.43 -4.92 12.55
N ASP A 60 -9.29 -4.32 13.37
CA ASP A 60 -10.28 -5.03 14.21
C ASP A 60 -11.42 -5.65 13.38
N ASP A 61 -11.56 -5.23 12.12
CA ASP A 61 -12.50 -5.83 11.17
C ASP A 61 -11.95 -7.13 10.55
N LEU A 62 -10.64 -7.43 10.69
CA LEU A 62 -10.03 -8.66 10.21
C LEU A 62 -10.20 -9.80 11.23
N VAL A 63 -11.11 -10.72 10.94
CA VAL A 63 -11.38 -11.87 11.82
C VAL A 63 -10.37 -12.99 11.58
N SER A 64 -10.05 -13.30 10.32
CA SER A 64 -8.97 -14.24 9.97
C SER A 64 -8.48 -14.02 8.54
N PHE A 65 -7.22 -14.39 8.29
CA PHE A 65 -6.63 -14.37 6.95
C PHE A 65 -5.65 -15.51 6.77
N SER A 66 -5.66 -16.13 5.60
CA SER A 66 -4.82 -17.29 5.27
C SER A 66 -3.33 -16.97 5.13
N ILE A 67 -2.96 -15.71 4.92
CA ILE A 67 -1.56 -15.26 4.88
C ILE A 67 -1.22 -14.50 6.17
N ASN A 68 -0.15 -14.91 6.86
CA ASN A 68 0.32 -14.20 8.04
C ASN A 68 1.06 -12.91 7.65
N ALA A 69 0.98 -11.91 8.51
CA ALA A 69 1.78 -10.70 8.39
C ALA A 69 3.29 -11.03 8.28
N GLY A 70 3.98 -10.39 7.34
CA GLY A 70 5.40 -10.60 7.04
C GLY A 70 5.72 -11.84 6.20
N SER A 71 4.72 -12.61 5.77
CA SER A 71 4.95 -13.82 4.96
C SER A 71 5.55 -13.48 3.59
N LEU A 72 6.34 -14.42 3.08
CA LEU A 72 6.84 -14.39 1.71
C LEU A 72 5.72 -14.80 0.75
N VAL A 73 5.50 -14.03 -0.31
CA VAL A 73 4.43 -14.24 -1.30
C VAL A 73 4.99 -14.24 -2.72
N SER A 74 4.50 -15.14 -3.56
CA SER A 74 4.96 -15.30 -4.96
C SER A 74 3.93 -16.04 -5.81
N GLY A 75 4.03 -15.89 -7.13
CA GLY A 75 3.17 -16.60 -8.09
C GLY A 75 1.68 -16.36 -7.84
N PHE A 76 0.84 -17.36 -8.13
CA PHE A 76 -0.59 -17.30 -7.85
C PHE A 76 -0.86 -17.93 -6.49
N MET A 77 -1.48 -17.17 -5.58
CA MET A 77 -1.81 -17.66 -4.24
C MET A 77 -3.32 -17.59 -4.01
N PRO A 78 -3.97 -18.74 -3.75
CA PRO A 78 -5.35 -18.74 -3.26
C PRO A 78 -5.40 -18.17 -1.85
N ILE A 79 -6.35 -17.29 -1.62
CA ILE A 79 -6.55 -16.59 -0.36
C ILE A 79 -7.94 -16.90 0.16
N ASN A 80 -8.00 -17.25 1.44
CA ASN A 80 -9.23 -17.22 2.21
C ASN A 80 -9.10 -16.16 3.32
N GLY A 81 -10.18 -15.43 3.55
CA GLY A 81 -10.25 -14.44 4.61
C GLY A 81 -11.65 -14.34 5.19
N VAL A 82 -11.73 -13.76 6.39
CA VAL A 82 -12.98 -13.43 7.07
C VAL A 82 -12.87 -12.00 7.58
N VAL A 83 -13.80 -11.15 7.17
CA VAL A 83 -13.90 -9.75 7.63
C VAL A 83 -15.30 -9.45 8.14
N GLN A 84 -15.42 -8.47 9.03
CA GLN A 84 -16.69 -7.96 9.55
C GLN A 84 -16.81 -6.45 9.27
N GLY A 85 -17.96 -5.84 9.55
CA GLY A 85 -18.12 -4.39 9.40
C GLY A 85 -18.60 -3.93 8.02
N GLY A 86 -19.09 -4.85 7.17
CA GLY A 86 -19.79 -4.53 5.92
C GLY A 86 -18.86 -4.17 4.75
N TYR A 87 -17.97 -5.09 4.38
CA TYR A 87 -16.99 -4.89 3.30
C TYR A 87 -17.52 -5.18 1.88
N PHE A 88 -18.64 -5.88 1.77
CA PHE A 88 -19.10 -6.47 0.51
C PHE A 88 -20.17 -5.62 -0.17
N PHE A 89 -20.10 -5.58 -1.50
CA PHE A 89 -21.15 -5.07 -2.37
C PHE A 89 -21.43 -6.12 -3.47
N GLU A 90 -22.70 -6.47 -3.66
CA GLU A 90 -23.12 -7.55 -4.58
C GLU A 90 -22.35 -8.88 -4.38
N GLY A 91 -21.94 -9.16 -3.13
CA GLY A 91 -21.16 -10.35 -2.77
C GLY A 91 -19.67 -10.29 -3.16
N ASN A 92 -19.17 -9.13 -3.61
CA ASN A 92 -17.77 -8.92 -3.97
C ASN A 92 -17.06 -8.01 -2.97
N ILE A 93 -15.74 -8.19 -2.86
CA ILE A 93 -14.82 -7.38 -2.06
C ILE A 93 -13.56 -7.10 -2.87
N ILE A 94 -12.93 -5.94 -2.66
CA ILE A 94 -11.70 -5.57 -3.38
C ILE A 94 -10.49 -6.07 -2.59
N VAL A 95 -9.56 -6.74 -3.28
CA VAL A 95 -8.28 -7.16 -2.69
C VAL A 95 -7.14 -6.71 -3.60
N ARG A 96 -6.18 -5.94 -3.08
CA ARG A 96 -5.08 -5.39 -3.88
C ARG A 96 -3.72 -5.84 -3.36
N VAL A 97 -2.74 -5.89 -4.25
CA VAL A 97 -1.32 -5.99 -3.91
C VAL A 97 -0.71 -4.62 -4.07
N LEU A 98 -0.04 -4.12 -3.03
CA LEU A 98 0.59 -2.81 -2.99
C LEU A 98 2.11 -2.93 -2.80
N ASP A 99 2.85 -1.95 -3.32
CA ASP A 99 4.28 -1.78 -3.00
C ASP A 99 4.48 -1.19 -1.58
N ALA A 100 5.74 -1.04 -1.18
CA ALA A 100 6.11 -0.43 0.12
C ALA A 100 5.59 1.01 0.30
N ASN A 101 5.35 1.73 -0.80
CA ASN A 101 4.83 3.10 -0.82
C ASN A 101 3.29 3.13 -0.90
N LYS A 102 2.62 1.97 -0.80
CA LYS A 102 1.16 1.80 -0.92
C LYS A 102 0.60 2.13 -2.32
N ASN A 103 1.43 2.08 -3.36
CA ASN A 103 0.95 2.15 -4.73
C ASN A 103 0.36 0.80 -5.13
N VAL A 104 -0.79 0.81 -5.80
CA VAL A 104 -1.43 -0.40 -6.32
C VAL A 104 -0.58 -1.01 -7.43
N LEU A 105 -0.11 -2.24 -7.20
CA LEU A 105 0.58 -3.06 -8.20
C LEU A 105 -0.43 -3.89 -9.00
N LYS A 106 -1.37 -4.54 -8.30
CA LYS A 106 -2.44 -5.36 -8.90
C LYS A 106 -3.71 -5.29 -8.07
N THR A 107 -4.84 -5.48 -8.74
CA THR A 107 -6.17 -5.54 -8.14
C THR A 107 -6.80 -6.88 -8.49
N ALA A 108 -7.41 -7.51 -7.49
CA ALA A 108 -8.26 -8.70 -7.62
C ALA A 108 -9.60 -8.43 -6.91
N TYR A 109 -10.56 -9.31 -7.16
CA TYR A 109 -11.86 -9.30 -6.50
C TYR A 109 -12.03 -10.61 -5.75
N GLY A 110 -12.45 -10.53 -4.50
CA GLY A 110 -12.86 -11.67 -3.71
C GLY A 110 -14.36 -11.86 -3.77
N THR A 111 -14.79 -13.11 -3.69
CA THR A 111 -16.20 -13.48 -3.66
C THR A 111 -16.56 -13.97 -2.28
N ALA A 112 -17.66 -13.46 -1.71
CA ALA A 112 -18.21 -13.95 -0.46
C ALA A 112 -18.59 -15.44 -0.58
N THR A 113 -18.24 -16.21 0.43
CA THR A 113 -18.58 -17.64 0.53
C THR A 113 -19.62 -17.92 1.62
N THR A 114 -20.05 -16.88 2.33
CA THR A 114 -21.14 -16.87 3.32
C THR A 114 -22.11 -15.72 3.02
N GLU A 115 -23.22 -15.65 3.76
CA GLU A 115 -24.17 -14.52 3.69
C GLU A 115 -23.45 -13.18 3.91
N TRP A 116 -23.53 -12.29 2.93
CA TRP A 116 -22.74 -11.07 2.87
C TRP A 116 -23.51 -9.81 3.26
N MET A 117 -24.84 -9.83 3.22
CA MET A 117 -25.72 -8.72 3.63
C MET A 117 -25.82 -8.63 5.16
N THR A 118 -24.68 -8.57 5.84
CA THR A 118 -24.58 -8.55 7.31
C THR A 118 -23.42 -7.66 7.77
N THR A 119 -23.52 -7.17 9.01
CA THR A 119 -22.42 -6.48 9.69
C THR A 119 -21.48 -7.44 10.41
N GLY A 120 -21.89 -8.70 10.58
CA GLY A 120 -21.08 -9.74 11.20
C GLY A 120 -19.97 -10.29 10.29
N PRO A 121 -19.28 -11.36 10.74
CA PRO A 121 -18.22 -11.99 9.96
C PRO A 121 -18.72 -12.58 8.64
N VAL A 122 -18.04 -12.25 7.55
CA VAL A 122 -18.28 -12.76 6.20
C VAL A 122 -16.99 -13.38 5.67
N SER A 123 -17.06 -14.64 5.23
CA SER A 123 -15.94 -15.34 4.61
C SER A 123 -15.85 -15.01 3.13
N PHE A 124 -14.64 -14.96 2.58
CA PHE A 124 -14.42 -14.79 1.15
C PHE A 124 -13.25 -15.61 0.64
N HIS A 125 -13.26 -15.81 -0.68
CA HIS A 125 -12.18 -16.43 -1.43
C HIS A 125 -11.71 -15.53 -2.56
N THR A 126 -10.41 -15.49 -2.82
CA THR A 126 -9.82 -14.87 -4.02
C THR A 126 -8.52 -15.57 -4.41
N THR A 127 -7.94 -15.20 -5.55
CA THR A 127 -6.57 -15.58 -5.93
C THR A 127 -5.80 -14.32 -6.25
N LEU A 128 -4.67 -14.11 -5.57
CA LEU A 128 -3.75 -13.01 -5.85
C LEU A 128 -2.62 -13.48 -6.76
N ASP A 129 -2.30 -12.65 -7.74
CA ASP A 129 -1.22 -12.90 -8.69
C ASP A 129 -0.01 -12.02 -8.38
N PHE A 130 0.98 -12.58 -7.71
CA PHE A 130 2.26 -11.92 -7.43
C PHE A 130 3.29 -12.07 -8.58
N SER A 131 2.94 -12.74 -9.68
CA SER A 131 3.88 -12.95 -10.79
C SER A 131 4.31 -11.63 -11.45
N GLY A 132 5.62 -11.50 -11.69
CA GLY A 132 6.21 -10.32 -12.33
C GLY A 132 6.20 -9.04 -11.49
N LEU A 133 5.82 -9.14 -10.20
CA LEU A 133 5.88 -7.99 -9.30
C LEU A 133 7.32 -7.76 -8.80
N PRO A 134 7.72 -6.50 -8.51
CA PRO A 134 9.02 -6.22 -7.92
C PRO A 134 9.17 -6.89 -6.55
N ALA A 135 10.28 -7.59 -6.34
CA ALA A 135 10.58 -8.18 -5.04
C ALA A 135 10.83 -7.10 -3.98
N GLY A 136 10.40 -7.37 -2.74
CA GLY A 136 10.56 -6.46 -1.61
C GLY A 136 9.33 -6.36 -0.71
N PRO A 137 9.36 -5.46 0.28
CA PRO A 137 8.23 -5.24 1.18
C PRO A 137 7.03 -4.68 0.42
N GLY A 138 5.84 -5.15 0.79
CA GLY A 138 4.58 -4.69 0.24
C GLY A 138 3.42 -4.98 1.18
N TYR A 139 2.20 -4.78 0.68
CA TYR A 139 0.98 -5.02 1.43
C TYR A 139 -0.04 -5.78 0.58
N ILE A 140 -0.81 -6.64 1.23
CA ILE A 140 -2.13 -7.05 0.73
C ILE A 140 -3.14 -6.10 1.36
N GLU A 141 -3.89 -5.38 0.54
CA GLU A 141 -4.98 -4.52 0.96
C GLU A 141 -6.31 -5.26 0.80
N ILE A 142 -7.13 -5.30 1.84
CA ILE A 142 -8.55 -5.64 1.74
C ILE A 142 -9.31 -4.32 1.83
N HIS A 143 -10.06 -3.98 0.78
CA HIS A 143 -10.78 -2.71 0.66
C HIS A 143 -12.26 -3.00 0.44
N ASN A 144 -13.14 -2.28 1.14
CA ASN A 144 -14.56 -2.45 0.90
C ASN A 144 -14.96 -1.87 -0.46
N ASP A 145 -15.95 -2.48 -1.10
CA ASP A 145 -16.52 -1.94 -2.32
C ASP A 145 -17.54 -0.84 -1.97
N ASN A 146 -17.01 0.37 -1.75
CA ASN A 146 -17.77 1.53 -1.26
C ASN A 146 -18.65 2.16 -2.36
N ALA A 147 -19.84 1.59 -2.57
CA ALA A 147 -20.79 2.05 -3.58
C ALA A 147 -21.26 3.51 -3.41
N SER A 148 -21.17 4.10 -2.20
CA SER A 148 -21.56 5.49 -1.98
C SER A 148 -20.46 6.49 -2.36
N GLY A 149 -19.20 6.04 -2.49
CA GLY A 149 -18.04 6.89 -2.76
C GLY A 149 -17.70 7.90 -1.65
N LEU A 150 -18.31 7.76 -0.47
CA LEU A 150 -18.13 8.67 0.65
C LEU A 150 -16.95 8.22 1.52
N PRO A 151 -15.97 9.08 1.82
CA PRO A 151 -14.77 8.70 2.57
C PRO A 151 -15.06 8.10 3.96
N GLU A 152 -16.14 8.51 4.63
CA GLU A 152 -16.55 7.99 5.94
C GLU A 152 -16.97 6.52 5.92
N ASN A 153 -17.34 6.01 4.73
CA ASN A 153 -17.70 4.61 4.53
C ASN A 153 -16.53 3.79 3.97
N ASP A 154 -15.38 4.42 3.73
CA ASP A 154 -14.21 3.77 3.17
C ASP A 154 -13.47 3.00 4.27
N ARG A 155 -13.24 1.71 4.04
CA ARG A 155 -12.66 0.77 5.00
C ARG A 155 -11.58 -0.03 4.32
N LEU A 156 -10.39 -0.02 4.91
CA LEU A 156 -9.26 -0.79 4.41
C LEU A 156 -8.50 -1.47 5.52
N ILE A 157 -7.96 -2.64 5.22
CA ILE A 157 -7.02 -3.38 6.07
C ILE A 157 -5.75 -3.60 5.26
N LEU A 158 -4.59 -3.28 5.83
CA LEU A 158 -3.30 -3.56 5.20
C LEU A 158 -2.58 -4.69 5.94
N ILE A 159 -2.21 -5.72 5.20
CA ILE A 159 -1.51 -6.90 5.68
C ILE A 159 -0.08 -6.86 5.11
N PRO A 160 0.96 -6.63 5.94
CA PRO A 160 2.32 -6.55 5.42
C PRO A 160 2.77 -7.92 4.89
N VAL A 161 3.49 -7.93 3.76
CA VAL A 161 4.05 -9.14 3.13
C VAL A 161 5.41 -8.81 2.50
N VAL A 162 6.14 -9.83 2.09
CA VAL A 162 7.38 -9.70 1.32
C VAL A 162 7.22 -10.42 -0.03
N ILE A 163 7.18 -9.67 -1.11
CA ILE A 163 7.05 -10.18 -2.48
C ILE A 163 8.40 -10.78 -2.93
N GLN A 164 8.38 -11.96 -3.54
CA GLN A 164 9.56 -12.64 -4.10
C GLN A 164 9.56 -12.66 -5.64
#